data_AF-A0A975IVG1-F1
#
_entry.id   AF-A0A975IVG1-F1
#
_cell.length_a   1.000
_cell.length_b   1.000
_cell.length_c   1.000
_cell.angle_alpha   90.00
_cell.angle_beta   90.00
_cell.angle_gamma   90.00
#
_symmetry.space_group_name_H-M   'P 1'
#
loop_
_entity.id
_entity.type
_entity.pdbx_description
1 polymer ?
#
loop_
_entity_poly.entity_id
_entity_poly.type
_entity_poly.pdbx_seq_one_letter_code
_entity_poly.pdbx_strand_id
1 'polypeptide(L)'
;MVDTSWLGNGGAAAIVGALVGSIVGGSITGAVQWVVLKHTAFERDQALARALLSKLGRMYSHLQKAHEHLEAAFAMVDPNRHASPSTFVESFPNTQQRLNFTEDELGVVLRLGGAELFNDLIMRDELHNAALDILDFYHERRLGFLDSLAPVRVQGQIVDIPINETTKRRIIELDGLVAQVREHIGPDAGRLMNLLQQAAEAFNRKLKLNYTVMPRR
;
A
#
# COMPACT_ATOMS: atom_id res chain seq x y z
N MET A 1 51.03 7.86 57.85
CA MET A 1 50.71 6.49 58.33
C MET A 1 49.23 6.49 58.65
N VAL A 2 48.41 5.92 57.77
CA VAL A 2 46.97 5.73 58.02
C VAL A 2 46.82 4.32 58.57
N ASP A 3 46.29 4.21 59.78
CA ASP A 3 46.12 2.97 60.53
C ASP A 3 44.94 2.16 59.96
N THR A 4 45.25 1.04 59.30
CA THR A 4 44.27 0.16 58.64
C THR A 4 43.80 -0.99 59.53
N SER A 5 44.01 -0.92 60.84
CA SER A 5 43.68 -1.99 61.81
C SER A 5 42.17 -2.28 61.99
N TRP A 6 41.27 -1.51 61.38
CA TRP A 6 39.81 -1.70 61.44
C TRP A 6 39.24 -2.64 60.35
N LEU A 7 40.07 -3.13 59.42
CA LEU A 7 39.70 -4.24 58.53
C LEU A 7 39.88 -5.57 59.26
N GLY A 8 39.05 -5.80 60.29
CA GLY A 8 38.83 -7.15 60.80
C GLY A 8 38.33 -8.07 59.68
N ASN A 9 38.52 -9.39 59.84
CA ASN A 9 38.23 -10.45 58.85
C ASN A 9 36.86 -10.36 58.10
N GLY A 10 35.91 -9.52 58.54
CA GLY A 10 34.65 -9.23 57.83
C GLY A 10 34.72 -8.18 56.72
N GLY A 11 35.70 -7.27 56.70
CA GLY A 11 35.76 -6.17 55.72
C GLY A 11 36.17 -6.62 54.30
N ALA A 12 37.12 -7.55 54.20
CA ALA A 12 37.51 -8.16 52.92
C ALA A 12 36.38 -9.02 52.33
N ALA A 13 35.63 -9.74 53.16
CA ALA A 13 34.48 -10.53 52.73
C ALA A 13 33.33 -9.65 52.20
N ALA A 14 33.11 -8.47 52.80
CA ALA A 14 32.09 -7.52 52.34
C ALA A 14 32.44 -6.89 50.98
N ILE A 15 33.70 -6.54 50.75
CA ILE A 15 34.16 -5.95 49.47
C ILE A 15 34.12 -7.00 48.34
N VAL A 16 34.54 -8.24 48.62
CA VAL A 16 34.46 -9.36 47.66
C VAL A 16 32.99 -9.72 47.39
N GLY A 17 32.14 -9.75 48.42
CA GLY A 17 30.70 -9.99 48.28
C GLY A 17 30.00 -8.92 47.44
N ALA A 18 30.35 -7.64 47.61
CA ALA A 18 29.81 -6.54 46.82
C ALA A 18 30.29 -6.58 45.35
N LEU A 19 31.56 -6.93 45.11
CA LEU A 19 32.10 -7.10 43.76
C LEU A 19 31.42 -8.27 43.02
N VAL A 20 31.33 -9.44 43.66
CA VAL A 20 30.65 -10.62 43.08
C VAL A 20 29.16 -10.34 42.88
N GLY A 21 28.50 -9.69 43.84
CA GLY A 21 27.10 -9.26 43.72
C GLY A 21 26.86 -8.28 42.57
N SER A 22 27.79 -7.34 42.33
CA SER A 22 27.69 -6.36 41.23
C SER A 22 27.86 -6.99 39.84
N ILE A 23 28.75 -7.96 39.70
CA ILE A 23 28.97 -8.69 38.44
C ILE A 23 27.75 -9.54 38.10
N VAL A 24 27.23 -10.30 39.08
CA VAL A 24 26.04 -11.15 38.87
C VAL A 24 24.80 -10.28 38.62
N GLY A 25 24.62 -9.20 39.39
CA GLY A 25 23.54 -8.24 39.20
C GLY A 25 23.56 -7.59 37.80
N GLY A 26 24.71 -7.09 37.36
CA GLY A 26 24.87 -6.49 36.03
C GLY A 26 24.63 -7.49 34.89
N SER A 27 25.04 -8.75 35.07
CA SER A 27 24.83 -9.82 34.08
C SER A 27 23.33 -10.10 33.87
N ILE A 28 22.57 -10.18 34.97
CA ILE A 28 21.13 -10.44 34.92
C ILE A 28 20.39 -9.24 34.29
N THR A 29 20.71 -8.01 34.71
CA THR A 29 20.11 -6.81 34.11
C THR A 29 20.40 -6.71 32.62
N GLY A 30 21.63 -7.00 32.19
CA GLY A 30 22.00 -7.03 30.78
C GLY A 30 21.22 -8.08 29.98
N ALA A 31 21.09 -9.30 30.51
CA ALA A 31 20.29 -10.35 29.89
C ALA A 31 18.81 -9.97 29.76
N VAL A 32 18.23 -9.40 30.83
CA VAL A 32 16.83 -8.94 30.84
C VAL A 32 16.62 -7.81 29.81
N GLN A 33 17.50 -6.81 29.78
CA GLN A 33 17.42 -5.72 28.80
C GLN A 33 17.50 -6.25 27.36
N TRP A 34 18.39 -7.21 27.10
CA TRP A 34 18.50 -7.81 25.78
C TRP A 34 17.23 -8.56 25.36
N VAL A 35 16.61 -9.30 26.29
CA VAL A 35 15.33 -9.98 26.04
C VAL A 35 14.21 -8.97 25.78
N VAL A 36 14.12 -7.90 26.57
CA VAL A 36 13.11 -6.84 26.39
C VAL A 36 13.29 -6.12 25.06
N LEU A 37 14.53 -5.77 24.70
CA LEU A 37 14.84 -5.14 23.41
C LEU A 37 14.48 -6.05 22.22
N LYS A 38 14.75 -7.35 22.34
CA LYS A 38 14.35 -8.31 21.31
C LYS A 38 12.84 -8.46 21.20
N HIS A 39 12.14 -8.50 22.33
CA HIS A 39 10.70 -8.68 22.33
C HIS A 39 9.99 -7.45 21.74
N THR A 40 10.42 -6.25 22.14
CA THR A 40 9.89 -4.99 21.60
C THR A 40 10.19 -4.81 20.12
N ALA A 41 11.39 -5.19 19.67
CA ALA A 41 11.72 -5.19 18.23
C ALA A 41 10.83 -6.17 17.44
N PHE A 42 10.58 -7.36 17.98
CA PHE A 42 9.72 -8.35 17.35
C PHE A 42 8.25 -7.90 17.26
N GLU A 43 7.72 -7.29 18.32
CA GLU A 43 6.37 -6.72 18.32
C GLU A 43 6.24 -5.54 17.35
N ARG A 44 7.27 -4.68 17.28
CA ARG A 44 7.33 -3.59 16.30
C ARG A 44 7.31 -4.14 14.88
N ASP A 45 8.10 -5.17 14.59
CA ASP A 45 8.15 -5.81 13.28
C ASP A 45 6.82 -6.46 12.91
N GLN A 46 6.13 -7.07 13.87
CA GLN A 46 4.78 -7.58 13.66
C GLN A 46 3.78 -6.48 13.32
N ALA A 47 3.82 -5.36 14.04
CA ALA A 47 2.92 -4.23 13.80
C ALA A 47 3.16 -3.63 12.41
N LEU A 48 4.43 -3.40 12.04
CA LEU A 48 4.81 -2.88 10.72
C LEU A 48 4.43 -3.84 9.60
N ALA A 49 4.68 -5.14 9.76
CA ALA A 49 4.29 -6.15 8.78
C ALA A 49 2.77 -6.20 8.57
N ARG A 50 1.97 -6.08 9.64
CA ARG A 50 0.49 -6.00 9.53
C ARG A 50 0.03 -4.72 8.84
N ALA A 51 0.63 -3.58 9.17
CA ALA A 51 0.33 -2.31 8.52
C ALA A 51 0.62 -2.38 7.01
N LEU A 52 1.74 -2.97 6.65
CA LEU A 52 2.13 -3.19 5.27
C LEU A 52 1.16 -4.10 4.51
N LEU A 53 0.83 -5.27 5.07
CA LEU A 53 -0.15 -6.18 4.46
C LEU A 53 -1.51 -5.51 4.30
N SER A 54 -1.91 -4.66 5.25
CA SER A 54 -3.13 -3.86 5.13
C SER A 54 -3.05 -2.86 3.98
N LYS A 55 -1.93 -2.14 3.81
CA LYS A 55 -1.73 -1.23 2.68
C LYS A 55 -1.75 -1.95 1.34
N LEU A 56 -1.02 -3.06 1.20
CA LEU A 56 -1.06 -3.91 -0.01
C LEU A 56 -2.49 -4.39 -0.33
N GLY A 57 -3.23 -4.84 0.68
CA GLY A 57 -4.64 -5.22 0.51
C GLY A 57 -5.53 -4.06 0.04
N ARG A 58 -5.28 -2.84 0.52
CA ARG A 58 -5.99 -1.63 0.05
C ARG A 58 -5.62 -1.30 -1.39
N MET A 59 -4.34 -1.30 -1.75
CA MET A 59 -3.87 -1.07 -3.13
C MET A 59 -4.51 -2.06 -4.11
N TYR A 60 -4.50 -3.35 -3.76
CA TYR A 60 -5.20 -4.38 -4.53
C TYR A 60 -6.68 -4.07 -4.67
N SER A 61 -7.37 -3.75 -3.57
CA SER A 61 -8.80 -3.41 -3.57
C SER A 61 -9.11 -2.18 -4.42
N HIS A 62 -8.23 -1.17 -4.44
CA HIS A 62 -8.39 0.01 -5.29
C HIS A 62 -8.35 -0.36 -6.76
N LEU A 63 -7.29 -1.06 -7.20
CA LEU A 63 -7.15 -1.46 -8.61
C LEU A 63 -8.24 -2.44 -9.02
N GLN A 64 -8.58 -3.41 -8.17
CA GLN A 64 -9.62 -4.39 -8.47
C GLN A 64 -11.00 -3.74 -8.65
N LYS A 65 -11.37 -2.79 -7.78
CA LYS A 65 -12.62 -2.03 -7.96
C LYS A 65 -12.61 -1.19 -9.24
N ALA A 66 -11.47 -0.61 -9.57
CA ALA A 66 -11.34 0.16 -10.82
C ALA A 66 -11.50 -0.76 -12.04
N HIS A 67 -10.91 -1.94 -12.01
CA HIS A 67 -11.08 -2.97 -13.04
C HIS A 67 -12.54 -3.39 -13.18
N GLU A 68 -13.19 -3.76 -12.07
CA GLU A 68 -14.59 -4.21 -12.05
C GLU A 68 -15.54 -3.13 -12.59
N HIS A 69 -15.34 -1.87 -12.22
CA HIS A 69 -16.13 -0.75 -12.74
C HIS A 69 -15.98 -0.60 -14.25
N LEU A 70 -14.75 -0.71 -14.77
CA LEU A 70 -14.50 -0.64 -16.21
C LEU A 70 -15.15 -1.82 -16.94
N GLU A 71 -14.88 -3.06 -16.51
CA GLU A 71 -15.45 -4.24 -17.16
C GLU A 71 -16.98 -4.25 -17.08
N ALA A 72 -17.58 -3.79 -15.98
CA ALA A 72 -19.02 -3.62 -15.87
C ALA A 72 -19.56 -2.61 -16.90
N ALA A 73 -18.89 -1.46 -17.07
CA ALA A 73 -19.27 -0.47 -18.07
C ALA A 73 -19.18 -1.02 -19.50
N PHE A 74 -18.12 -1.76 -19.83
CA PHE A 74 -17.97 -2.41 -21.13
C PHE A 74 -18.97 -3.55 -21.37
N ALA A 75 -19.34 -4.29 -20.32
CA ALA A 75 -20.32 -5.38 -20.42
C ALA A 75 -21.76 -4.89 -20.68
N MET A 76 -22.08 -3.64 -20.34
CA MET A 76 -23.41 -3.05 -20.56
C MET A 76 -23.61 -2.51 -21.99
N VAL A 77 -22.55 -2.38 -22.78
CA VAL A 77 -22.61 -1.82 -24.13
C VAL A 77 -22.86 -2.91 -25.16
N ASP A 78 -23.80 -2.66 -26.08
CA ASP A 78 -24.01 -3.53 -27.24
C ASP A 78 -22.76 -3.52 -28.13
N PRO A 79 -22.08 -4.66 -28.32
CA PRO A 79 -20.86 -4.73 -29.13
C PRO A 79 -21.08 -4.34 -30.60
N ASN A 80 -22.33 -4.31 -31.08
CA ASN A 80 -22.67 -3.89 -32.44
C ASN A 80 -22.85 -2.36 -32.56
N ARG A 81 -22.90 -1.63 -31.45
CA ARG A 81 -22.88 -0.17 -31.45
C ARG A 81 -21.43 0.30 -31.29
N HIS A 82 -20.91 0.99 -32.30
CA HIS A 82 -19.63 1.70 -32.23
C HIS A 82 -19.73 2.92 -31.29
N ALA A 83 -19.95 2.66 -30.00
CA ALA A 83 -19.95 3.67 -28.96
C ALA A 83 -18.51 3.95 -28.52
N SER A 84 -18.17 5.22 -28.41
CA SER A 84 -16.90 5.68 -27.87
C SER A 84 -16.84 5.39 -26.35
N PRO A 85 -15.78 4.73 -25.83
CA PRO A 85 -15.67 4.37 -24.40
C PRO A 85 -16.00 5.49 -23.41
N SER A 86 -15.54 6.71 -23.67
CA SER A 86 -15.77 7.89 -22.83
C SER A 86 -17.25 8.28 -22.69
N THR A 87 -18.11 7.81 -23.60
CA THR A 87 -19.55 8.09 -23.57
C THR A 87 -20.32 7.24 -22.56
N PHE A 88 -19.81 6.05 -22.22
CA PHE A 88 -20.48 5.12 -21.30
C PHE A 88 -19.66 4.76 -20.07
N VAL A 89 -18.34 4.99 -20.07
CA VAL A 89 -17.50 4.84 -18.89
C VAL A 89 -17.64 6.08 -18.00
N GLU A 90 -18.34 5.91 -16.89
CA GLU A 90 -18.45 6.94 -15.87
C GLU A 90 -17.11 7.16 -15.15
N SER A 91 -16.83 8.42 -14.83
CA SER A 91 -15.70 8.79 -13.99
C SER A 91 -15.87 8.26 -12.57
N PHE A 92 -14.79 7.79 -11.95
CA PHE A 92 -14.80 7.35 -10.57
C PHE A 92 -15.15 8.52 -9.64
N PRO A 93 -16.21 8.43 -8.82
CA PRO A 93 -16.70 9.55 -8.04
C PRO A 93 -15.84 9.87 -6.80
N ASN A 94 -14.97 8.95 -6.38
CA ASN A 94 -14.05 9.13 -5.27
C ASN A 94 -12.69 8.53 -5.62
N THR A 95 -11.71 9.39 -5.90
CA THR A 95 -10.33 8.96 -6.02
C THR A 95 -9.88 8.35 -4.71
N GLN A 96 -9.33 7.14 -4.81
CA GLN A 96 -8.79 6.46 -3.65
C GLN A 96 -7.57 7.22 -3.11
N GLN A 97 -7.37 7.16 -1.80
CA GLN A 97 -6.22 7.81 -1.18
C GLN A 97 -4.92 7.17 -1.70
N ARG A 98 -3.95 8.01 -2.10
CA ARG A 98 -2.58 7.57 -2.41
C ARG A 98 -1.97 6.91 -1.17
N LEU A 99 -1.38 5.74 -1.37
CA LEU A 99 -0.73 4.98 -0.32
C LEU A 99 0.76 5.04 -0.61
N ASN A 100 1.56 5.28 0.42
CA ASN A 100 3.02 5.24 0.34
C ASN A 100 3.53 4.39 1.50
N PHE A 101 4.57 3.61 1.24
CA PHE A 101 5.26 2.87 2.30
C PHE A 101 6.23 3.79 3.06
N THR A 102 6.32 3.59 4.37
CA THR A 102 7.32 4.28 5.19
C THR A 102 8.67 3.57 5.09
N GLU A 103 9.76 4.29 5.38
CA GLU A 103 11.10 3.70 5.43
C GLU A 103 11.18 2.51 6.39
N ASP A 104 10.47 2.58 7.52
CA ASP A 104 10.38 1.49 8.49
C ASP A 104 9.69 0.24 7.91
N GLU A 105 8.58 0.42 7.18
CA GLU A 105 7.86 -0.67 6.50
C GLU A 105 8.74 -1.32 5.42
N LEU A 106 9.41 -0.50 4.61
CA LEU A 106 10.35 -0.95 3.59
C LEU A 106 11.56 -1.68 4.21
N GLY A 107 12.08 -1.19 5.32
CA GLY A 107 13.15 -1.83 6.08
C GLY A 107 12.74 -3.21 6.61
N VAL A 108 11.50 -3.36 7.07
CA VAL A 108 10.95 -4.66 7.49
C VAL A 108 10.87 -5.63 6.31
N VAL A 109 10.44 -5.17 5.13
CA VAL A 109 10.39 -6.00 3.92
C VAL A 109 11.78 -6.46 3.53
N LEU A 110 12.77 -5.57 3.53
CA LEU A 110 14.13 -5.93 3.16
C LEU A 110 14.71 -6.98 4.12
N ARG A 111 14.48 -6.84 5.43
CA ARG A 111 14.96 -7.82 6.44
C ARG A 111 14.21 -9.16 6.37
N LEU A 112 12.91 -9.14 6.12
CA LEU A 112 12.06 -10.33 6.24
C LEU A 112 11.72 -10.99 4.90
N GLY A 113 11.45 -10.22 3.87
CA GLY A 113 11.15 -10.68 2.51
C GLY A 113 12.36 -10.79 1.59
N GLY A 114 13.43 -10.05 1.88
CA GLY A 114 14.63 -9.99 1.02
C GLY A 114 14.51 -8.93 -0.09
N ALA A 115 15.55 -8.84 -0.91
CA ALA A 115 15.69 -7.78 -1.91
C ALA A 115 14.68 -7.86 -3.06
N GLU A 116 14.30 -9.07 -3.47
CA GLU A 116 13.32 -9.27 -4.54
C GLU A 116 11.94 -8.72 -4.15
N LEU A 117 11.41 -9.13 -2.99
CA LEU A 117 10.13 -8.64 -2.47
C LEU A 117 10.14 -7.12 -2.25
N PHE A 118 11.28 -6.59 -1.80
CA PHE A 118 11.47 -5.15 -1.61
C PHE A 118 11.39 -4.37 -2.93
N ASN A 119 12.11 -4.81 -3.96
CA ASN A 119 12.12 -4.16 -5.27
C ASN A 119 10.74 -4.22 -5.92
N ASP A 120 10.08 -5.38 -5.84
CA ASP A 120 8.71 -5.53 -6.33
C ASP A 120 7.75 -4.61 -5.60
N LEU A 121 7.87 -4.48 -4.28
CA LEU A 121 7.02 -3.59 -3.49
C LEU A 121 7.15 -2.13 -3.93
N ILE A 122 8.37 -1.62 -4.11
CA ILE A 122 8.60 -0.23 -4.55
C ILE A 122 8.00 -0.01 -5.93
N MET A 123 8.30 -0.89 -6.89
CA MET A 123 7.77 -0.77 -8.24
C MET A 123 6.23 -0.78 -8.24
N ARG A 124 5.60 -1.60 -7.39
CA ARG A 124 4.13 -1.66 -7.31
C ARG A 124 3.53 -0.46 -6.59
N ASP A 125 4.23 0.16 -5.66
CA ASP A 125 3.81 1.43 -5.03
C ASP A 125 3.73 2.54 -6.08
N GLU A 126 4.79 2.69 -6.88
CA GLU A 126 4.84 3.65 -7.98
C GLU A 126 3.74 3.39 -9.03
N LEU A 127 3.57 2.14 -9.47
CA LEU A 127 2.54 1.77 -10.45
C LEU A 127 1.12 2.00 -9.93
N HIS A 128 0.84 1.67 -8.67
CA HIS A 128 -0.46 1.93 -8.06
C HIS A 128 -0.77 3.43 -8.05
N ASN A 129 0.18 4.27 -7.61
CA ASN A 129 -0.02 5.70 -7.55
C ASN A 129 -0.13 6.32 -8.95
N ALA A 130 0.66 5.86 -9.92
CA ALA A 130 0.53 6.27 -11.32
C ALA A 130 -0.84 5.88 -11.91
N ALA A 131 -1.37 4.70 -11.59
CA ALA A 131 -2.71 4.31 -12.02
C ALA A 131 -3.79 5.23 -11.42
N LEU A 132 -3.65 5.61 -10.14
CA LEU A 132 -4.55 6.59 -9.52
C LEU A 132 -4.45 7.97 -10.19
N ASP A 133 -3.24 8.41 -10.56
CA ASP A 133 -3.03 9.68 -11.27
C ASP A 133 -3.72 9.68 -12.65
N ILE A 134 -3.69 8.56 -13.39
CA ILE A 134 -4.39 8.45 -14.67
C ILE A 134 -5.92 8.49 -14.46
N LEU A 135 -6.43 7.84 -13.40
CA LEU A 135 -7.85 7.88 -13.07
C LEU A 135 -8.31 9.30 -12.67
N ASP A 136 -7.51 10.01 -11.88
CA ASP A 136 -7.72 11.42 -11.54
C ASP A 136 -7.76 12.28 -12.80
N PHE A 137 -6.75 12.12 -13.66
CA PHE A 137 -6.65 12.86 -14.91
C PHE A 137 -7.84 12.60 -15.83
N TYR A 138 -8.29 11.35 -15.95
CA TYR A 138 -9.51 11.00 -16.69
C TYR A 138 -10.74 11.68 -16.09
N HIS A 139 -10.90 11.64 -14.76
CA HIS A 139 -12.01 12.28 -14.06
C HIS A 139 -12.06 13.79 -14.34
N GLU A 140 -10.94 14.50 -14.15
CA GLU A 140 -10.83 15.94 -14.39
C GLU A 140 -11.13 16.30 -15.86
N ARG A 141 -10.54 15.54 -16.80
CA ARG A 141 -10.75 15.77 -18.24
C ARG A 141 -12.19 15.51 -18.66
N ARG A 142 -12.83 14.48 -18.09
CA ARG A 142 -14.22 14.17 -18.37
C ARG A 142 -15.14 15.25 -17.81
N LEU A 143 -14.93 15.72 -16.58
CA LEU A 143 -15.71 16.83 -16.03
C LEU A 143 -15.55 18.11 -16.86
N GLY A 144 -14.32 18.50 -17.17
CA GLY A 144 -14.06 19.67 -18.02
C GLY A 144 -14.59 19.53 -19.45
N PHE A 145 -14.70 18.30 -19.96
CA PHE A 145 -15.41 18.02 -21.21
C PHE A 145 -16.91 18.24 -21.04
N LEU A 146 -17.55 17.63 -20.04
CA LEU A 146 -18.98 17.77 -19.78
C LEU A 146 -19.39 19.23 -19.54
N ASP A 147 -18.60 19.99 -18.77
CA ASP A 147 -18.83 21.43 -18.52
C ASP A 147 -18.74 22.26 -19.81
N SER A 148 -17.92 21.82 -20.78
CA SER A 148 -17.80 22.47 -22.08
C SER A 148 -18.96 22.18 -23.03
N LEU A 149 -19.79 21.17 -22.73
CA LEU A 149 -21.00 20.87 -23.49
C LEU A 149 -22.13 21.80 -23.00
N ALA A 150 -22.10 23.06 -23.45
CA ALA A 150 -23.23 23.96 -23.24
C ALA A 150 -24.48 23.37 -23.94
N PRO A 151 -25.64 23.22 -23.26
CA PRO A 151 -26.85 22.75 -23.91
C PRO A 151 -27.29 23.77 -24.97
N VAL A 152 -27.20 23.39 -26.24
CA VAL A 152 -27.43 24.32 -27.36
C VAL A 152 -28.91 24.56 -27.61
N ARG A 153 -29.78 23.57 -27.36
CA ARG A 153 -31.25 23.69 -27.39
C ARG A 153 -31.88 22.69 -26.43
N VAL A 154 -32.78 23.17 -25.57
CA VAL A 154 -33.71 22.32 -24.80
C VAL A 154 -35.07 22.51 -25.44
N GLN A 155 -35.42 21.66 -26.41
CA GLN A 155 -36.72 21.66 -27.07
C GLN A 155 -37.32 20.26 -26.90
N GLY A 156 -38.06 20.06 -25.81
CA GLY A 156 -38.37 18.71 -25.35
C GLY A 156 -37.13 18.00 -24.82
N GLN A 157 -37.29 16.76 -24.37
CA GLN A 157 -36.33 15.97 -23.59
C GLN A 157 -35.03 15.58 -24.33
N ILE A 158 -34.77 16.15 -25.51
CA ILE A 158 -33.64 15.83 -26.39
C ILE A 158 -32.69 17.02 -26.39
N VAL A 159 -31.44 16.79 -25.94
CA VAL A 159 -30.35 17.77 -25.96
C VAL A 159 -29.46 17.43 -27.15
N ASP A 160 -29.53 18.24 -28.20
CA ASP A 160 -28.61 18.15 -29.33
C ASP A 160 -27.32 18.91 -29.01
N ILE A 161 -26.20 18.18 -28.95
CA ILE A 161 -24.87 18.75 -28.74
C ILE A 161 -24.12 18.69 -30.09
N PRO A 162 -23.83 19.85 -30.73
CA PRO A 162 -23.10 19.86 -31.97
C PRO A 162 -21.66 19.36 -31.75
N ILE A 163 -21.32 18.23 -32.36
CA ILE A 163 -19.98 17.65 -32.31
C ILE A 163 -19.09 18.42 -33.31
N ASN A 164 -18.25 19.33 -32.81
CA ASN A 164 -17.21 20.00 -33.61
C ASN A 164 -15.87 19.23 -33.54
N GLU A 165 -14.87 19.63 -34.32
CA GLU A 165 -13.55 18.97 -34.33
C GLU A 165 -12.83 19.01 -32.97
N THR A 166 -13.06 20.05 -32.17
CA THR A 166 -12.53 20.15 -30.80
C THR A 166 -13.16 19.10 -29.89
N THR A 167 -14.49 18.91 -29.97
CA THR A 167 -15.24 17.87 -29.25
C THR A 167 -14.74 16.48 -29.65
N LYS A 168 -14.55 16.22 -30.95
CA LYS A 168 -14.01 14.93 -31.43
C LYS A 168 -12.63 14.64 -30.86
N ARG A 169 -11.73 15.63 -30.89
CA ARG A 169 -10.36 15.47 -30.34
C ARG A 169 -10.39 15.12 -28.86
N ARG A 170 -11.25 15.77 -28.07
CA ARG A 170 -11.41 15.49 -26.64
C ARG A 170 -11.97 14.08 -26.38
N ILE A 171 -12.93 13.63 -27.19
CA ILE A 171 -13.47 12.26 -27.12
C ILE A 171 -12.36 11.23 -27.38
N ILE A 172 -11.56 11.43 -28.43
CA ILE A 172 -10.43 10.53 -28.74
C ILE A 172 -9.40 10.50 -27.60
N GLU A 173 -9.09 11.65 -27.00
CA GLU A 173 -8.19 11.73 -25.84
C GLU A 173 -8.75 10.95 -24.64
N LEU A 174 -10.03 11.14 -24.31
CA LEU A 174 -10.69 10.42 -23.22
C LEU A 174 -10.77 8.91 -23.49
N ASP A 175 -11.05 8.50 -24.72
CA ASP A 175 -11.09 7.09 -25.12
C ASP A 175 -9.71 6.43 -24.98
N GLY A 176 -8.65 7.15 -25.36
CA GLY A 176 -7.26 6.71 -25.17
C GLY A 176 -6.93 6.47 -23.70
N LEU A 177 -7.36 7.37 -22.81
CA LEU A 177 -7.19 7.19 -21.37
C LEU A 177 -7.94 5.96 -20.84
N VAL A 178 -9.20 5.80 -21.22
CA VAL A 178 -10.00 4.62 -20.79
C VAL A 178 -9.35 3.32 -21.26
N ALA A 179 -8.87 3.27 -22.51
CA ALA A 179 -8.21 2.09 -23.06
C ALA A 179 -6.92 1.76 -22.28
N GLN A 180 -6.07 2.76 -22.02
CA GLN A 180 -4.82 2.60 -21.28
C GLN A 180 -5.07 2.11 -19.85
N VAL A 181 -6.05 2.70 -19.16
CA VAL A 181 -6.43 2.29 -17.80
C VAL A 181 -6.90 0.84 -17.80
N ARG A 182 -7.78 0.47 -18.74
CA ARG A 182 -8.32 -0.89 -18.83
C ARG A 182 -7.23 -1.93 -19.10
N GLU A 183 -6.28 -1.61 -20.00
CA GLU A 183 -5.18 -2.50 -20.37
C GLU A 183 -4.26 -2.82 -19.18
N HIS A 184 -4.00 -1.85 -18.30
CA HIS A 184 -3.02 -2.00 -17.23
C HIS A 184 -3.60 -2.39 -15.86
N ILE A 185 -4.78 -1.88 -15.48
CA ILE A 185 -5.30 -2.04 -14.11
C ILE A 185 -5.56 -3.51 -13.76
N GLY A 186 -6.13 -4.30 -14.67
CA GLY A 186 -6.43 -5.72 -14.41
C GLY A 186 -5.17 -6.55 -14.13
N PRO A 187 -4.19 -6.57 -15.04
CA PRO A 187 -2.90 -7.22 -14.81
C PRO A 187 -2.18 -6.74 -13.55
N ASP A 188 -2.20 -5.45 -13.26
CA ASP A 188 -1.53 -4.88 -12.09
C ASP A 188 -2.24 -5.24 -10.77
N ALA A 189 -3.57 -5.34 -10.75
CA ALA A 189 -4.31 -5.90 -9.62
C ALA A 189 -3.90 -7.35 -9.35
N GLY A 190 -3.79 -8.18 -10.40
CA GLY A 190 -3.34 -9.56 -10.28
C GLY A 190 -1.91 -9.67 -9.72
N ARG A 191 -0.99 -8.81 -10.19
CA ARG A 191 0.38 -8.74 -9.69
C ARG A 191 0.44 -8.29 -8.23
N LEU A 192 -0.39 -7.34 -7.81
CA LEU A 192 -0.50 -6.92 -6.41
C LEU A 192 -1.03 -8.02 -5.50
N MET A 193 -2.01 -8.82 -5.98
CA MET A 193 -2.49 -9.98 -5.22
C MET A 193 -1.36 -11.00 -4.99
N ASN A 194 -0.58 -11.30 -6.03
CA ASN A 194 0.57 -12.20 -5.91
C ASN A 194 1.60 -11.65 -4.93
N LEU A 195 1.91 -10.36 -5.00
CA LEU A 195 2.84 -9.69 -4.06
C LEU A 195 2.32 -9.76 -2.62
N LEU A 196 1.03 -9.52 -2.40
CA LEU A 196 0.38 -9.62 -1.10
C LEU A 196 0.48 -11.04 -0.52
N GLN A 197 0.27 -12.07 -1.35
CA GLN A 197 0.43 -13.48 -0.95
C GLN A 197 1.88 -13.79 -0.56
N GLN A 198 2.85 -13.41 -1.40
CA GLN A 198 4.27 -13.61 -1.11
C GLN A 198 4.71 -12.91 0.18
N ALA A 199 4.27 -11.67 0.39
CA ALA A 199 4.55 -10.92 1.62
C ALA A 199 3.92 -11.59 2.85
N ALA A 200 2.65 -12.01 2.74
CA ALA A 200 1.96 -12.71 3.82
C ALA A 200 2.67 -14.02 4.19
N GLU A 201 3.09 -14.81 3.22
CA GLU A 201 3.85 -16.04 3.45
C GLU A 201 5.22 -15.77 4.10
N ALA A 202 5.96 -14.77 3.60
CA ALA A 202 7.24 -14.38 4.18
C ALA A 202 7.10 -13.96 5.66
N PHE A 203 6.10 -13.13 5.95
CA PHE A 203 5.88 -12.63 7.31
C PHE A 203 5.26 -13.68 8.23
N ASN A 204 4.35 -14.53 7.76
CA ASN A 204 3.83 -15.63 8.57
C ASN A 204 4.94 -16.59 9.00
N ARG A 205 5.86 -16.94 8.09
CA ARG A 205 7.01 -17.80 8.40
C ARG A 205 7.95 -17.18 9.44
N LYS A 206 8.29 -15.89 9.31
CA LYS A 206 9.28 -15.23 10.17
C LYS A 206 8.71 -14.63 11.45
N LEU A 207 7.48 -14.15 11.42
CA LEU A 207 6.86 -13.38 12.51
C LEU A 207 5.63 -14.04 13.14
N LYS A 208 5.19 -15.21 12.65
CA LYS A 208 4.02 -15.95 13.19
C LYS A 208 2.73 -15.11 13.24
N LEU A 209 2.48 -14.30 12.20
CA LEU A 209 1.36 -13.35 12.17
C LEU A 209 -0.03 -13.98 12.08
N ASN A 210 -0.14 -15.25 11.65
CA ASN A 210 -1.41 -15.94 11.36
C ASN A 210 -2.31 -15.13 10.41
N TYR A 211 -1.72 -14.45 9.42
CA TYR A 211 -2.45 -13.64 8.46
C TYR A 211 -2.85 -14.49 7.24
N THR A 212 -4.13 -14.51 6.89
CA THR A 212 -4.62 -15.25 5.72
C THR A 212 -5.14 -14.27 4.67
N VAL A 213 -4.57 -14.32 3.47
CA VAL A 213 -5.10 -13.59 2.31
C VAL A 213 -6.35 -14.31 1.83
N MET A 214 -7.53 -13.72 2.02
CA MET A 214 -8.75 -14.26 1.46
C MET A 214 -8.91 -13.78 0.01
N PRO A 215 -8.96 -14.69 -0.99
CA PRO A 215 -9.32 -14.28 -2.34
C PRO A 215 -10.75 -13.75 -2.31
N ARG A 216 -10.95 -12.52 -2.76
CA ARG A 216 -12.29 -11.99 -3.01
C ARG A 216 -12.87 -12.75 -4.20
N ARG A 217 -14.01 -13.40 -3.98
CA ARG A 217 -14.82 -14.02 -5.02
C ARG A 217 -15.66 -12.98 -5.74
#